data_AF-A0A2V7CNZ5-F1
#
_entry.id   AF-A0A2V7CNZ5-F1
#
_cell.length_a   1.000
_cell.length_b   1.000
_cell.length_c   1.000
_cell.angle_alpha   90.00
_cell.angle_beta   90.00
_cell.angle_gamma   90.00
#
_symmetry.space_group_name_H-M   'P 1'
#
loop_
_entity.id
_entity.type
_entity.pdbx_description
1 polymer ?
#
loop_
_entity_poly.entity_id
_entity_poly.type
_entity_poly.pdbx_seq_one_letter_code
_entity_poly.pdbx_strand_id
1 'polypeptide(L)'
;MLLFEAATELIRGLAAKEPVLVMLEDAHWADEMSLRLMAFLARRIRSSGILIVLTIRDEEMASAPVLRQVVDELARESHFVQLALTPLSRAGTTALVRSLVSASTAGADARLDAEIWRASAGNPFLVVETIRAIQEGVAPLTPATLPLPERVRRVVAGRLERLSDRGRHLASVAAVVGREFEFALLQRAAGLDERHAAEGVEELVRRRVLQGFGEQLDFTHEWIREIVYNELVHPRRKRLHVLVAKALEDLHAADPERHYAALAGHYRAGEVWEKALVCLRQAGARAMRLSAYRDAVTCFEQALEAVPRLPKTRETLETAVDVRFDLRNALLPLAEFDRVRGYLRDAEALVRSLDDRRRLGWLSVYVSHDSRLAGSSTEAAERAAAAQTLGDALGDSSLRIAAEFQLGAARFSLGDHRRAVDVFRRIARSLDDDLNRRHVGYPEFPAVVARAWLAQSLAELGEFDEGI
;
A
#
# COMPACT_ATOMS: atom_id res chain seq x y z
N MET A 1 -14.95 -58.30 7.79
CA MET A 1 -14.83 -58.35 9.26
C MET A 1 -13.57 -59.11 9.70
N LEU A 2 -13.34 -60.34 9.22
CA LEU A 2 -12.13 -61.15 9.51
C LEU A 2 -10.79 -60.40 9.30
N LEU A 3 -10.66 -59.60 8.22
CA LEU A 3 -9.44 -58.84 7.95
C LEU A 3 -9.14 -57.77 9.03
N PHE A 4 -10.18 -57.10 9.54
CA PHE A 4 -10.02 -56.04 10.55
C PHE A 4 -9.66 -56.63 11.91
N GLU A 5 -10.25 -57.77 12.26
CA GLU A 5 -9.92 -58.53 13.46
C GLU A 5 -8.48 -59.06 13.39
N ALA A 6 -8.07 -59.66 12.26
CA ALA A 6 -6.72 -60.14 12.07
C ALA A 6 -5.67 -59.00 12.19
N ALA A 7 -5.93 -57.84 11.59
CA ALA A 7 -5.07 -56.68 11.73
C ALA A 7 -5.02 -56.17 13.18
N THR A 8 -6.14 -56.20 13.90
CA THR A 8 -6.21 -55.81 15.31
C THR A 8 -5.40 -56.74 16.19
N GLU A 9 -5.55 -58.05 16.03
CA GLU A 9 -4.82 -59.04 16.82
C GLU A 9 -3.32 -59.03 16.51
N LEU A 10 -2.94 -58.78 15.25
CA LEU A 10 -1.53 -58.57 14.89
C LEU A 10 -0.94 -57.38 15.65
N ILE A 11 -1.59 -56.21 15.59
CA ILE A 11 -1.10 -54.99 16.23
C ILE A 11 -1.09 -55.15 17.76
N ARG A 12 -2.10 -55.80 18.34
CA ARG A 12 -2.12 -56.13 19.78
C ARG A 12 -1.01 -57.10 20.17
N GLY A 13 -0.74 -58.12 19.36
CA GLY A 13 0.35 -59.06 19.60
C GLY A 13 1.72 -58.38 19.58
N LEU A 14 1.91 -57.38 18.71
CA LEU A 14 3.10 -56.52 18.73
C LEU A 14 3.13 -55.65 19.99
N ALA A 15 2.01 -55.01 20.32
CA ALA A 15 1.87 -54.13 21.49
C ALA A 15 2.02 -54.83 22.85
N ALA A 16 1.84 -56.16 22.88
CA ALA A 16 2.05 -56.97 24.08
C ALA A 16 3.54 -57.12 24.45
N LYS A 17 4.46 -56.89 23.49
CA LYS A 17 5.91 -56.94 23.73
C LYS A 17 6.46 -55.56 24.04
N GLU A 18 6.11 -54.57 23.23
CA GLU A 18 6.58 -53.19 23.33
C GLU A 18 5.49 -52.22 22.85
N PRO A 19 5.45 -50.95 23.33
CA PRO A 19 4.49 -49.97 22.84
C PRO A 19 4.59 -49.75 21.31
N VAL A 20 3.44 -49.66 20.63
CA VAL A 20 3.34 -49.52 19.17
C VAL A 20 2.71 -48.18 18.79
N LEU A 21 3.36 -47.44 17.90
CA LEU A 21 2.80 -46.26 17.22
C LEU A 21 2.32 -46.67 15.82
N VAL A 22 1.05 -46.43 15.52
CA VAL A 22 0.48 -46.57 14.17
C VAL A 22 0.20 -45.16 13.65
N MET A 23 0.84 -44.78 12.55
CA MET A 23 0.70 -43.45 11.97
C MET A 23 0.11 -43.54 10.56
N LEU A 24 -1.00 -42.85 10.34
CA LEU A 24 -1.59 -42.66 9.02
C LEU A 24 -1.40 -41.20 8.60
N GLU A 25 -0.40 -40.99 7.74
CA GLU A 25 -0.10 -39.70 7.16
C GLU A 25 -1.09 -39.33 6.04
N ASP A 26 -1.47 -38.06 5.98
CA ASP A 26 -2.37 -37.47 4.98
C ASP A 26 -3.66 -38.29 4.79
N ALA A 27 -4.37 -38.59 5.89
CA ALA A 27 -5.54 -39.50 5.89
C ALA A 27 -6.70 -39.06 4.99
N HIS A 28 -6.72 -37.81 4.53
CA HIS A 28 -7.66 -37.29 3.53
C HIS A 28 -7.47 -37.87 2.12
N TRP A 29 -6.35 -38.55 1.85
CA TRP A 29 -6.11 -39.31 0.62
C TRP A 29 -6.28 -40.82 0.81
N ALA A 30 -6.52 -41.29 2.05
CA ALA A 30 -6.74 -42.70 2.31
C ALA A 30 -8.08 -43.15 1.74
N ASP A 31 -8.12 -44.38 1.23
CA ASP A 31 -9.36 -45.00 0.80
C ASP A 31 -10.28 -45.28 2.00
N GLU A 32 -11.57 -45.47 1.71
CA GLU A 32 -12.59 -45.70 2.73
C GLU A 32 -12.30 -46.93 3.62
N MET A 33 -11.75 -48.01 3.06
CA MET A 33 -11.48 -49.23 3.82
C MET A 33 -10.37 -49.00 4.86
N SER A 34 -9.31 -48.29 4.46
CA SER A 34 -8.22 -47.88 5.35
C SER A 34 -8.72 -47.02 6.52
N LEU A 35 -9.58 -46.04 6.24
CA LEU A 35 -10.16 -45.18 7.27
C LEU A 35 -11.07 -45.96 8.24
N ARG A 36 -11.91 -46.86 7.71
CA ARG A 36 -12.76 -47.72 8.54
C ARG A 36 -11.96 -48.69 9.40
N LEU A 37 -10.82 -49.21 8.91
CA LEU A 37 -9.91 -50.03 9.69
C LEU A 37 -9.32 -49.23 10.87
N MET A 38 -8.89 -47.98 10.63
CA MET A 38 -8.37 -47.13 11.70
C MET A 38 -9.42 -46.87 12.78
N ALA A 39 -10.67 -46.54 12.40
CA ALA A 39 -11.75 -46.40 13.38
C ALA A 39 -12.11 -47.71 14.09
N PHE A 40 -11.98 -48.85 13.41
CA PHE A 40 -12.20 -50.15 14.03
C PHE A 40 -11.13 -50.47 15.09
N LEU A 41 -9.86 -50.17 14.78
CA LEU A 41 -8.71 -50.34 15.67
C LEU A 41 -8.80 -49.40 16.87
N ALA A 42 -8.98 -48.10 16.63
CA ALA A 42 -9.00 -47.06 17.67
C ALA A 42 -10.01 -47.32 18.79
N ARG A 43 -11.17 -47.91 18.47
CA ARG A 43 -12.20 -48.30 19.45
C ARG A 43 -11.81 -49.48 20.34
N ARG A 44 -10.79 -50.25 19.97
CA ARG A 44 -10.39 -51.51 20.61
C ARG A 44 -9.05 -51.45 21.31
N ILE A 45 -8.34 -50.32 21.29
CA ILE A 45 -6.97 -50.22 21.83
C ILE A 45 -6.87 -49.54 23.21
N ARG A 46 -8.00 -49.25 23.87
CA ARG A 46 -8.06 -48.46 25.12
C ARG A 46 -7.19 -49.00 26.26
N SER A 47 -6.91 -50.30 26.29
CA SER A 47 -6.09 -50.97 27.31
C SER A 47 -4.78 -51.54 26.75
N SER A 48 -4.35 -51.07 25.58
CA SER A 48 -3.18 -51.56 24.86
C SER A 48 -2.09 -50.48 24.85
N GLY A 49 -0.81 -50.86 24.80
CA GLY A 49 0.29 -49.94 24.58
C GLY A 49 0.33 -49.40 23.14
N ILE A 50 -0.80 -48.98 22.58
CA ILE A 50 -0.93 -48.56 21.17
C ILE A 50 -1.34 -47.09 21.11
N LEU A 51 -0.61 -46.30 20.33
CA LEU A 51 -0.97 -44.94 19.96
C LEU A 51 -1.28 -44.91 18.46
N ILE A 52 -2.44 -44.34 18.08
CA ILE A 52 -2.78 -44.09 16.68
C ILE A 52 -2.69 -42.59 16.43
N VAL A 53 -1.92 -42.19 15.43
CA VAL A 53 -1.80 -40.79 14.98
C VAL A 53 -2.30 -40.68 13.55
N LEU A 54 -3.22 -39.75 13.32
CA LEU A 54 -3.76 -39.42 12.01
C LEU A 54 -3.38 -37.97 11.70
N THR A 55 -2.77 -37.73 10.54
CA THR A 55 -2.53 -36.36 10.06
C THR A 55 -3.55 -36.02 8.97
N ILE A 56 -4.16 -34.84 9.09
CA ILE A 56 -5.26 -34.43 8.22
C ILE A 56 -5.10 -32.95 7.86
N ARG A 57 -5.37 -32.61 6.60
CA ARG A 57 -5.46 -31.23 6.14
C ARG A 57 -6.91 -30.78 6.25
N ASP A 58 -7.17 -29.82 7.13
CA ASP A 58 -8.52 -29.28 7.35
C ASP A 58 -9.21 -28.82 6.06
N GLU A 59 -8.48 -28.20 5.12
CA GLU A 59 -9.04 -27.73 3.84
C GLU A 59 -9.60 -28.86 2.96
N GLU A 60 -9.07 -30.08 3.09
CA GLU A 60 -9.50 -31.25 2.32
C GLU A 60 -10.63 -32.02 3.03
N MET A 61 -10.88 -31.74 4.31
CA MET A 61 -11.96 -32.33 5.10
C MET A 61 -13.35 -31.99 4.56
N ALA A 62 -13.49 -30.86 3.86
CA ALA A 62 -14.72 -30.47 3.17
C ALA A 62 -15.10 -31.43 2.02
N SER A 63 -14.10 -32.00 1.36
CA SER A 63 -14.25 -32.91 0.22
C SER A 63 -14.15 -34.40 0.60
N ALA A 64 -13.98 -34.73 1.89
CA ALA A 64 -13.78 -36.09 2.38
C ALA A 64 -14.89 -36.50 3.40
N PRO A 65 -16.13 -36.77 2.94
CA PRO A 65 -17.26 -37.06 3.84
C PRO A 65 -17.06 -38.31 4.71
N VAL A 66 -16.43 -39.35 4.15
CA VAL A 66 -16.11 -40.59 4.87
C VAL A 66 -15.11 -40.32 5.99
N LEU A 67 -14.05 -39.55 5.73
CA LEU A 67 -13.07 -39.18 6.75
C LEU A 67 -13.73 -38.37 7.88
N ARG A 68 -14.59 -37.42 7.53
CA ARG A 68 -15.32 -36.63 8.53
C ARG A 68 -16.17 -37.53 9.44
N GLN A 69 -16.93 -38.45 8.86
CA GLN A 69 -17.71 -39.40 9.63
C GLN A 69 -16.83 -40.24 10.57
N VAL A 70 -15.70 -40.74 10.08
CA VAL A 70 -14.73 -41.51 10.87
C VAL A 70 -14.18 -40.68 12.03
N VAL A 71 -13.79 -39.43 11.80
CA VAL A 71 -13.31 -38.51 12.84
C VAL A 71 -14.41 -38.21 13.87
N ASP A 72 -15.64 -37.96 13.43
CA ASP A 72 -16.79 -37.71 14.33
C ASP A 72 -17.15 -38.94 15.18
N GLU A 73 -17.01 -40.15 14.62
CA GLU A 73 -17.15 -41.40 15.37
C GLU A 73 -16.06 -41.55 16.43
N LEU A 74 -14.81 -41.26 16.08
CA LEU A 74 -13.66 -41.32 16.97
C LEU A 74 -13.72 -40.26 18.08
N ALA A 75 -14.26 -39.07 17.79
CA ALA A 75 -14.38 -37.99 18.76
C ALA A 75 -15.28 -38.33 19.95
N ARG A 76 -16.11 -39.39 19.84
CA ARG A 76 -16.93 -39.91 20.94
C ARG A 76 -16.14 -40.79 21.92
N GLU A 77 -14.94 -41.23 21.53
CA GLU A 77 -14.09 -42.06 22.38
C GLU A 77 -13.33 -41.20 23.38
N SER A 78 -13.30 -41.62 24.65
CA SER A 78 -12.68 -40.86 25.75
C SER A 78 -11.17 -40.66 25.62
N HIS A 79 -10.52 -41.44 24.76
CA HIS A 79 -9.07 -41.43 24.52
C HIS A 79 -8.71 -40.74 23.19
N PHE A 80 -9.67 -40.08 22.54
CA PHE A 80 -9.42 -39.27 21.37
C PHE A 80 -8.87 -37.89 21.76
N VAL A 81 -7.81 -37.46 21.07
CA VAL A 81 -7.23 -36.12 21.23
C VAL A 81 -7.05 -35.53 19.84
N GLN A 82 -7.62 -34.35 19.63
CA GLN A 82 -7.42 -33.57 18.42
C GLN A 82 -6.48 -32.39 18.71
N LEU A 83 -5.40 -32.30 17.94
CA LEU A 83 -4.45 -31.21 18.01
C LEU A 83 -4.57 -30.36 16.75
N ALA A 84 -5.24 -29.21 16.88
CA ALA A 84 -5.28 -28.22 15.81
C ALA A 84 -3.93 -27.49 15.75
N LEU A 85 -3.21 -27.64 14.64
CA LEU A 85 -1.92 -26.96 14.43
C LEU A 85 -2.16 -25.55 13.89
N THR A 86 -1.74 -24.55 14.65
CA THR A 86 -1.71 -23.15 14.23
C THR A 86 -0.35 -22.79 13.64
N PRO A 87 -0.24 -21.69 12.87
CA PRO A 87 1.07 -21.14 12.51
C PRO A 87 1.97 -20.96 13.74
N LEU A 88 3.28 -21.09 13.55
CA LEU A 88 4.25 -20.85 14.62
C LEU A 88 4.10 -19.41 15.14
N SER A 89 4.39 -19.22 16.42
CA SER A 89 4.57 -17.88 16.97
C SER A 89 5.86 -17.27 16.41
N ARG A 90 6.01 -15.95 16.53
CA ARG A 90 7.26 -15.26 16.16
C ARG A 90 8.48 -15.89 16.82
N ALA A 91 8.37 -16.24 18.11
CA ALA A 91 9.43 -16.92 18.84
C ALA A 91 9.71 -18.33 18.29
N GLY A 92 8.66 -19.08 17.93
CA GLY A 92 8.79 -20.39 17.30
C GLY A 92 9.43 -20.33 15.90
N THR A 93 9.06 -19.34 15.09
CA THR A 93 9.70 -19.09 13.79
C THR A 93 11.16 -18.74 13.94
N THR A 94 11.52 -17.86 14.88
CA THR A 94 12.91 -17.52 15.18
C THR A 94 13.70 -18.76 15.64
N ALA A 95 13.13 -19.58 16.51
CA ALA A 95 13.77 -20.83 16.94
C ALA A 95 14.01 -21.78 15.76
N LEU A 96 13.02 -21.92 14.86
CA LEU A 96 13.14 -22.73 13.66
C LEU A 96 14.22 -22.19 12.71
N VAL A 97 14.22 -20.88 12.43
CA VAL A 97 15.26 -20.22 11.62
C VAL A 97 16.65 -20.53 12.17
N ARG A 98 16.87 -20.30 13.47
CA ARG A 98 18.17 -20.55 14.11
C ARG A 98 18.60 -22.01 14.08
N SER A 99 17.65 -22.95 14.09
CA SER A 99 17.97 -24.38 13.97
C SER A 99 18.39 -24.80 12.55
N LEU A 100 17.98 -24.04 11.52
CA LEU A 100 18.24 -24.34 10.11
C LEU A 100 19.48 -23.63 9.56
N VAL A 101 19.87 -22.50 10.15
CA VAL A 101 21.06 -21.73 9.76
C VAL A 101 22.32 -22.44 10.28
N SER A 102 23.25 -22.79 9.39
CA SER A 102 24.51 -23.44 9.78
C SER A 102 25.44 -22.47 10.53
N ALA A 103 26.37 -23.01 11.33
CA ALA A 103 27.31 -22.22 12.13
C ALA A 103 28.21 -21.26 11.32
N SER A 104 28.38 -21.47 10.01
CA SER A 104 29.10 -20.56 9.10
C SER A 104 28.32 -19.28 8.77
N THR A 105 27.04 -19.24 9.11
CA THR A 105 26.14 -18.08 9.03
C THR A 105 25.71 -17.59 10.42
N ALA A 106 26.52 -17.89 11.46
CA ALA A 106 26.33 -17.47 12.84
C ALA A 106 26.49 -15.95 13.02
N GLY A 107 25.47 -15.25 12.53
CA GLY A 107 25.26 -13.81 12.56
C GLY A 107 23.90 -13.51 11.93
N ALA A 108 22.93 -14.42 12.06
CA ALA A 108 21.57 -14.22 11.58
C ALA A 108 20.99 -12.97 12.25
N ASP A 109 21.05 -11.88 11.50
CA ASP A 109 20.69 -10.55 11.91
C ASP A 109 19.25 -10.55 12.42
N ALA A 110 18.93 -9.83 13.49
CA ALA A 110 17.55 -9.75 14.00
C ALA A 110 16.54 -9.27 12.92
N ARG A 111 17.07 -8.62 11.88
CA ARG A 111 16.39 -8.25 10.64
C ARG A 111 15.93 -9.44 9.81
N LEU A 112 16.78 -10.46 9.63
CA LEU A 112 16.44 -11.68 8.89
C LEU A 112 15.33 -12.46 9.61
N ASP A 113 15.42 -12.61 10.94
CA ASP A 113 14.35 -13.23 11.74
C ASP A 113 13.01 -12.51 11.55
N ALA A 114 13.03 -11.17 11.56
CA ALA A 114 11.83 -10.34 11.39
C ALA A 114 11.26 -10.43 9.97
N GLU A 115 12.11 -10.52 8.95
CA GLU A 115 11.70 -10.68 7.55
C GLU A 115 11.12 -12.06 7.26
N ILE A 116 11.76 -13.12 7.73
CA ILE A 116 11.26 -14.48 7.59
C ILE A 116 9.94 -14.62 8.34
N TRP A 117 9.81 -14.04 9.53
CA TRP A 117 8.52 -13.97 10.22
C TRP A 117 7.45 -13.26 9.38
N ARG A 118 7.78 -12.08 8.83
CA ARG A 118 6.85 -11.29 8.02
C ARG A 118 6.42 -12.02 6.74
N ALA A 119 7.36 -12.67 6.07
CA ALA A 119 7.11 -13.41 4.83
C ALA A 119 6.37 -14.73 5.08
N SER A 120 6.75 -15.47 6.14
CA SER A 120 6.16 -16.78 6.43
C SER A 120 4.82 -16.71 7.18
N ALA A 121 4.58 -15.63 7.91
CA ALA A 121 3.47 -15.52 8.87
C ALA A 121 3.37 -16.75 9.79
N GLY A 122 4.51 -17.33 10.17
CA GLY A 122 4.59 -18.52 11.04
C GLY A 122 4.48 -19.86 10.33
N ASN A 123 4.38 -19.91 9.00
CA ASN A 123 4.30 -21.17 8.26
C ASN A 123 5.67 -21.91 8.26
N PRO A 124 5.81 -23.08 8.92
CA PRO A 124 7.09 -23.78 9.03
C PRO A 124 7.69 -24.18 7.68
N PHE A 125 6.85 -24.58 6.73
CA PHE A 125 7.29 -25.01 5.40
C PHE A 125 7.93 -23.84 4.64
N LEU A 126 7.32 -22.65 4.70
CA LEU A 126 7.88 -21.44 4.08
C LEU A 126 9.20 -21.04 4.74
N VAL A 127 9.29 -21.09 6.07
CA VAL A 127 10.55 -20.84 6.79
C VAL A 127 11.67 -21.76 6.29
N VAL A 128 11.40 -23.07 6.21
CA VAL A 128 12.39 -24.08 5.77
C VAL A 128 12.83 -23.83 4.34
N GLU A 129 11.88 -23.63 3.42
CA GLU A 129 12.21 -23.44 2.00
C GLU A 129 12.90 -22.10 1.74
N THR A 130 12.57 -21.04 2.49
CA THR A 130 13.27 -19.75 2.40
C THR A 130 14.72 -19.88 2.88
N ILE A 131 14.97 -20.54 4.02
CA ILE A 131 16.35 -20.78 4.49
C ILE A 131 17.13 -21.64 3.50
N ARG A 132 16.51 -22.69 2.95
CA ARG A 132 17.15 -23.52 1.93
C ARG A 132 17.52 -22.70 0.69
N ALA A 133 16.62 -21.86 0.19
CA ALA A 133 16.89 -21.01 -0.98
C ALA A 133 18.02 -20.00 -0.75
N ILE A 134 18.15 -19.48 0.48
CA ILE A 134 19.27 -18.62 0.89
C ILE A 134 20.59 -19.42 0.91
N GLN A 135 20.60 -20.61 1.49
CA GLN A 135 21.79 -21.47 1.57
C GLN A 135 22.27 -21.95 0.19
N GLU A 136 21.34 -22.16 -0.75
CA GLU A 136 21.64 -22.53 -2.13
C GLU A 136 22.09 -21.32 -3.00
N GLY A 137 22.13 -20.10 -2.43
CA GLY A 137 22.53 -18.89 -3.15
C GLY A 137 21.49 -18.38 -4.17
N VAL A 138 20.28 -18.93 -4.13
CA VAL A 138 19.16 -18.59 -5.03
C VAL A 138 18.41 -17.34 -4.55
N ALA A 139 18.50 -17.04 -3.25
CA ALA A 139 17.93 -15.86 -2.63
C ALA A 139 19.04 -14.99 -2.00
N PRO A 140 19.10 -13.68 -2.27
CA PRO A 140 20.05 -12.81 -1.59
C PRO A 140 19.68 -12.71 -0.10
N LEU A 141 20.68 -12.52 0.76
CA LEU A 141 20.52 -12.20 2.19
C LEU A 141 19.94 -10.78 2.42
N THR A 142 19.42 -10.12 1.37
CA THR A 142 19.07 -8.69 1.43
C THR A 142 17.61 -8.42 1.78
N PRO A 143 17.34 -7.33 2.53
CA PRO A 143 16.06 -7.06 3.19
C PRO A 143 14.83 -6.80 2.32
N ALA A 144 15.03 -6.62 1.02
CA ALA A 144 14.05 -5.89 0.21
C ALA A 144 12.84 -6.75 -0.17
N THR A 145 13.03 -8.05 -0.42
CA THR A 145 11.98 -9.05 -0.67
C THR A 145 12.64 -10.42 -0.78
N LEU A 146 12.44 -11.30 0.20
CA LEU A 146 12.89 -12.70 0.09
C LEU A 146 12.09 -13.36 -1.05
N PRO A 147 12.74 -13.89 -2.10
CA PRO A 147 12.03 -14.53 -3.20
C PRO A 147 11.29 -15.77 -2.69
N LEU A 148 10.06 -15.96 -3.16
CA LEU A 148 9.26 -17.09 -2.76
C LEU A 148 9.85 -18.39 -3.34
N PRO A 149 10.20 -19.39 -2.50
CA PRO A 149 10.80 -20.63 -2.97
C PRO A 149 9.92 -21.36 -3.98
N GLU A 150 10.54 -21.99 -5.00
CA GLU A 150 9.84 -22.70 -6.09
C GLU A 150 8.86 -23.76 -5.58
N ARG A 151 9.19 -24.44 -4.48
CA ARG A 151 8.31 -25.44 -3.88
C ARG A 151 7.06 -24.83 -3.27
N VAL A 152 7.16 -23.64 -2.68
CA VAL A 152 6.03 -22.89 -2.14
C VAL A 152 5.13 -22.44 -3.28
N ARG A 153 5.70 -21.94 -4.37
CA ARG A 153 4.96 -21.60 -5.60
C ARG A 153 4.17 -22.80 -6.14
N ARG A 154 4.81 -23.98 -6.25
CA ARG A 154 4.13 -25.21 -6.70
C ARG A 154 2.96 -25.65 -5.82
N VAL A 155 3.08 -25.49 -4.51
CA VAL A 155 1.97 -25.83 -3.58
C VAL A 155 0.77 -24.90 -3.78
N VAL A 156 0.99 -23.60 -3.97
CA VAL A 156 -0.13 -22.67 -4.27
C VAL A 156 -0.69 -22.92 -5.64
N ALA A 157 0.16 -23.10 -6.66
CA ALA A 157 -0.31 -23.39 -8.01
C ALA A 157 -1.25 -24.59 -8.00
N GLY A 158 -0.90 -25.67 -7.30
CA GLY A 158 -1.79 -26.83 -7.13
C GLY A 158 -3.10 -26.53 -6.39
N ARG A 159 -3.11 -25.59 -5.44
CA ARG A 159 -4.35 -25.10 -4.80
C ARG A 159 -5.22 -24.27 -5.75
N LEU A 160 -4.59 -23.41 -6.56
CA LEU A 160 -5.25 -22.55 -7.54
C LEU A 160 -5.78 -23.32 -8.75
N GLU A 161 -5.09 -24.38 -9.19
CA GLU A 161 -5.51 -25.27 -10.28
C GLU A 161 -6.84 -25.98 -9.97
N ARG A 162 -7.10 -26.26 -8.70
CA ARG A 162 -8.33 -26.92 -8.21
C ARG A 162 -9.52 -25.96 -8.04
N LEU A 163 -9.31 -24.66 -8.26
CA LEU A 163 -10.39 -23.69 -8.26
C LEU A 163 -11.22 -23.80 -9.54
N SER A 164 -12.52 -23.56 -9.42
CA SER A 164 -13.38 -23.29 -10.58
C SER A 164 -12.88 -22.07 -11.36
N ASP A 165 -13.29 -21.93 -12.62
CA ASP A 165 -12.98 -20.74 -13.42
C ASP A 165 -13.43 -19.44 -12.73
N ARG A 166 -14.55 -19.51 -12.01
CA ARG A 166 -15.08 -18.40 -11.22
C ARG A 166 -14.19 -18.09 -10.02
N GLY A 167 -13.77 -19.11 -9.27
CA GLY A 167 -12.83 -18.98 -8.16
C GLY A 167 -11.50 -18.38 -8.62
N ARG A 168 -10.94 -18.85 -9.74
CA ARG A 168 -9.72 -18.29 -10.34
C ARG A 168 -9.87 -16.83 -10.74
N HIS A 169 -11.01 -16.46 -11.33
CA HIS A 169 -11.31 -15.07 -11.69
C HIS A 169 -11.40 -14.17 -10.45
N LEU A 170 -12.15 -14.58 -9.43
CA LEU A 170 -12.24 -13.83 -8.16
C LEU A 170 -10.89 -13.70 -7.46
N ALA A 171 -10.08 -14.78 -7.40
CA ALA A 171 -8.73 -14.71 -6.85
C ALA A 171 -7.86 -13.71 -7.62
N SER A 172 -7.95 -13.69 -8.95
CA SER A 172 -7.23 -12.74 -9.80
C SER A 172 -7.62 -11.28 -9.52
N VAL A 173 -8.94 -11.02 -9.36
CA VAL A 173 -9.45 -9.69 -9.04
C VAL A 173 -9.00 -9.28 -7.64
N ALA A 174 -9.19 -10.15 -6.64
CA ALA A 174 -8.76 -9.95 -5.27
C ALA A 174 -7.27 -9.61 -5.18
N ALA A 175 -6.42 -10.34 -5.92
CA ALA A 175 -4.98 -10.13 -5.92
C ALA A 175 -4.57 -8.74 -6.42
N VAL A 176 -5.37 -8.17 -7.32
CA VAL A 176 -5.21 -6.80 -7.86
C VAL A 176 -5.78 -5.76 -6.91
N VAL A 177 -6.87 -6.03 -6.20
CA VAL A 177 -7.46 -5.13 -5.20
C VAL A 177 -6.45 -4.85 -4.07
N GLY A 178 -5.87 -5.90 -3.50
CA GLY A 178 -4.93 -5.77 -2.39
C GLY A 178 -5.02 -6.94 -1.42
N ARG A 179 -4.48 -6.72 -0.22
CA ARG A 179 -4.48 -7.73 0.84
C ARG A 179 -5.87 -7.86 1.48
N GLU A 180 -6.38 -6.75 2.00
CA GLU A 180 -7.67 -6.65 2.68
C GLU A 180 -8.64 -5.80 1.85
N PHE A 181 -9.89 -6.24 1.73
CA PHE A 181 -10.91 -5.57 0.93
C PHE A 181 -12.34 -6.03 1.28
N GLU A 182 -13.31 -5.19 0.95
CA GLU A 182 -14.73 -5.49 1.14
C GLU A 182 -15.29 -6.38 0.03
N PHE A 183 -16.26 -7.23 0.38
CA PHE A 183 -16.98 -8.09 -0.57
C PHE A 183 -17.60 -7.30 -1.73
N ALA A 184 -18.23 -6.15 -1.45
CA ALA A 184 -18.86 -5.30 -2.45
C ALA A 184 -17.87 -4.82 -3.54
N LEU A 185 -16.63 -4.49 -3.15
CA LEU A 185 -15.57 -4.10 -4.08
C LEU A 185 -15.16 -5.28 -4.96
N LEU A 186 -14.93 -6.46 -4.37
CA LEU A 186 -14.57 -7.65 -5.11
C LEU A 186 -15.67 -8.03 -6.13
N GLN A 187 -16.92 -8.07 -5.69
CA GLN A 187 -18.08 -8.39 -6.53
C GLN A 187 -18.15 -7.43 -7.72
N ARG A 188 -18.13 -6.12 -7.46
CA ARG A 188 -18.26 -5.10 -8.49
C ARG A 188 -17.10 -5.15 -9.49
N ALA A 189 -15.86 -5.27 -9.01
CA ALA A 189 -14.68 -5.35 -9.86
C ALA A 189 -14.63 -6.66 -10.68
N ALA A 190 -15.15 -7.77 -10.13
CA ALA A 190 -15.25 -9.04 -10.83
C ALA A 190 -16.36 -9.05 -11.89
N GLY A 191 -17.33 -8.14 -11.82
CA GLY A 191 -18.46 -8.06 -12.74
C GLY A 191 -19.43 -9.24 -12.60
N LEU A 192 -19.58 -9.75 -11.39
CA LEU A 192 -20.49 -10.87 -11.06
C LEU A 192 -21.73 -10.35 -10.32
N ASP A 193 -22.86 -11.03 -10.48
CA ASP A 193 -23.97 -10.86 -9.54
C ASP A 193 -23.60 -11.38 -8.14
N GLU A 194 -24.36 -10.91 -7.15
CA GLU A 194 -24.12 -11.19 -5.74
C GLU A 194 -24.04 -12.69 -5.43
N ARG A 195 -24.96 -13.48 -6.00
CA ARG A 195 -25.01 -14.93 -5.77
C ARG A 195 -23.75 -15.61 -6.29
N HIS A 196 -23.37 -15.36 -7.54
CA HIS A 196 -22.18 -15.97 -8.12
C HIS A 196 -20.90 -15.51 -7.42
N ALA A 197 -20.81 -14.25 -6.99
CA ALA A 197 -19.69 -13.75 -6.22
C ALA A 197 -19.60 -14.44 -4.84
N ALA A 198 -20.71 -14.57 -4.12
CA ALA A 198 -20.78 -15.24 -2.83
C ALA A 198 -20.36 -16.72 -2.94
N GLU A 199 -20.92 -17.48 -3.89
CA GLU A 199 -20.56 -18.89 -4.14
C GLU A 199 -19.04 -19.05 -4.43
N GLY A 200 -18.47 -18.11 -5.18
CA GLY A 200 -17.04 -18.12 -5.50
C GLY A 200 -16.16 -17.74 -4.31
N VAL A 201 -16.58 -16.78 -3.48
CA VAL A 201 -15.87 -16.43 -2.22
C VAL A 201 -15.92 -17.60 -1.24
N GLU A 202 -17.05 -18.29 -1.11
CA GLU A 202 -17.15 -19.51 -0.30
C GLU A 202 -16.16 -20.59 -0.75
N GLU A 203 -15.99 -20.76 -2.07
CA GLU A 203 -14.97 -21.66 -2.61
C GLU A 203 -13.55 -21.23 -2.19
N LEU A 204 -13.22 -19.94 -2.34
CA LEU A 204 -11.91 -19.39 -1.98
C LEU A 204 -11.62 -19.53 -0.47
N VAL A 205 -12.63 -19.35 0.38
CA VAL A 205 -12.52 -19.54 1.84
C VAL A 205 -12.34 -21.01 2.18
N ARG A 206 -13.16 -21.90 1.60
CA ARG A 206 -13.06 -23.36 1.81
C ARG A 206 -11.69 -23.90 1.39
N ARG A 207 -11.10 -23.33 0.35
CA ARG A 207 -9.76 -23.68 -0.17
C ARG A 207 -8.61 -22.93 0.52
N ARG A 208 -8.89 -22.13 1.56
CA ARG A 208 -7.90 -21.34 2.32
C ARG A 208 -7.06 -20.39 1.44
N VAL A 209 -7.69 -19.83 0.42
CA VAL A 209 -7.11 -18.74 -0.41
C VAL A 209 -7.43 -17.40 0.23
N LEU A 210 -8.69 -17.23 0.62
CA LEU A 210 -9.18 -16.09 1.37
C LEU A 210 -9.65 -16.51 2.76
N GLN A 211 -9.74 -15.53 3.66
CA GLN A 211 -10.42 -15.60 4.94
C GLN A 211 -11.33 -14.37 5.07
N GLY A 212 -12.39 -14.44 5.85
CA GLY A 212 -13.33 -13.33 5.99
C GLY A 212 -13.87 -13.16 7.41
N PHE A 213 -14.18 -11.92 7.76
CA PHE A 213 -14.90 -11.54 8.98
C PHE A 213 -15.97 -10.50 8.63
N GLY A 214 -17.24 -10.93 8.62
CA GLY A 214 -18.34 -10.10 8.09
C GLY A 214 -18.13 -9.81 6.61
N GLU A 215 -18.18 -8.53 6.23
CA GLU A 215 -17.99 -8.05 4.85
C GLU A 215 -16.52 -7.88 4.45
N GLN A 216 -15.58 -7.97 5.40
CA GLN A 216 -14.15 -7.85 5.15
C GLN A 216 -13.55 -9.20 4.74
N LEU A 217 -12.80 -9.19 3.65
CA LEU A 217 -12.06 -10.33 3.11
C LEU A 217 -10.56 -10.01 3.13
N ASP A 218 -9.74 -11.01 3.45
CA ASP A 218 -8.28 -10.94 3.42
C ASP A 218 -7.74 -12.20 2.73
N PHE A 219 -6.58 -12.10 2.10
CA PHE A 219 -5.82 -13.30 1.74
C PHE A 219 -5.38 -14.01 3.01
N THR A 220 -5.56 -15.33 3.09
CA THR A 220 -5.07 -16.11 4.23
C THR A 220 -3.57 -15.88 4.45
N HIS A 221 -2.83 -15.65 3.36
CA HIS A 221 -1.46 -15.17 3.40
C HIS A 221 -1.07 -14.27 2.22
N GLU A 222 -0.19 -13.31 2.48
CA GLU A 222 0.32 -12.34 1.48
C GLU A 222 0.96 -13.00 0.25
N TRP A 223 1.70 -14.08 0.42
CA TRP A 223 2.37 -14.77 -0.70
C TRP A 223 1.39 -15.44 -1.67
N ILE A 224 0.21 -15.86 -1.20
CA ILE A 224 -0.84 -16.38 -2.10
C ILE A 224 -1.28 -15.25 -3.05
N ARG A 225 -1.48 -14.05 -2.50
CA ARG A 225 -1.79 -12.84 -3.29
C ARG A 225 -0.70 -12.56 -4.31
N GLU A 226 0.56 -12.56 -3.88
CA GLU A 226 1.71 -12.30 -4.76
C GLU A 226 1.81 -13.31 -5.90
N ILE A 227 1.62 -14.60 -5.63
CA ILE A 227 1.64 -15.64 -6.67
C ILE A 227 0.52 -15.38 -7.68
N VAL A 228 -0.72 -15.23 -7.20
CA VAL A 228 -1.87 -14.98 -8.08
C VAL A 228 -1.64 -13.73 -8.91
N TYR A 229 -1.13 -12.65 -8.31
CA TYR A 229 -0.84 -11.40 -9.00
C TYR A 229 0.27 -11.52 -10.05
N ASN A 230 1.33 -12.28 -9.74
CA ASN A 230 2.49 -12.45 -10.63
C ASN A 230 2.23 -13.44 -11.77
N GLU A 231 1.28 -14.37 -11.63
CA GLU A 231 0.81 -15.25 -12.71
C GLU A 231 -0.04 -14.50 -13.74
N LEU A 232 -0.57 -13.32 -13.41
CA LEU A 232 -1.31 -12.50 -14.35
C LEU A 232 -0.38 -11.92 -15.42
N VAL A 233 -0.58 -12.37 -16.66
CA VAL A 233 0.02 -11.73 -17.82
C VAL A 233 -0.33 -10.24 -17.87
N HIS A 234 0.62 -9.41 -18.30
CA HIS A 234 0.54 -7.95 -18.22
C HIS A 234 -0.78 -7.35 -18.75
N PRO A 235 -1.33 -7.75 -19.92
CA PRO A 235 -2.61 -7.21 -20.41
C PRO A 235 -3.80 -7.51 -19.49
N ARG A 236 -3.84 -8.70 -18.89
CA ARG A 236 -4.90 -9.09 -17.95
C ARG A 236 -4.79 -8.28 -16.66
N ARG A 237 -3.58 -8.11 -16.15
CA ARG A 237 -3.30 -7.29 -14.96
C ARG A 237 -3.74 -5.84 -15.16
N LYS A 238 -3.34 -5.22 -16.27
CA LYS A 238 -3.76 -3.87 -16.67
C LYS A 238 -5.28 -3.72 -16.67
N ARG A 239 -5.99 -4.65 -17.34
CA ARG A 239 -7.45 -4.66 -17.40
C ARG A 239 -8.09 -4.76 -16.01
N LEU A 240 -7.59 -5.64 -15.16
CA LEU A 240 -8.12 -5.82 -13.80
C LEU A 240 -7.93 -4.57 -12.95
N HIS A 241 -6.78 -3.89 -13.03
CA HIS A 241 -6.59 -2.61 -12.33
C HIS A 241 -7.62 -1.56 -12.76
N VAL A 242 -7.94 -1.47 -14.05
CA VAL A 242 -8.98 -0.55 -14.55
C VAL A 242 -10.36 -0.92 -14.01
N LEU A 243 -10.68 -2.22 -13.91
CA LEU A 243 -11.97 -2.67 -13.35
C LEU A 243 -12.08 -2.36 -11.85
N VAL A 244 -11.01 -2.59 -11.09
CA VAL A 244 -10.96 -2.25 -9.66
C VAL A 244 -11.09 -0.73 -9.46
N ALA A 245 -10.39 0.08 -10.25
CA ALA A 245 -10.50 1.53 -10.17
C ALA A 245 -11.94 2.02 -10.43
N LYS A 246 -12.62 1.47 -11.44
CA LYS A 246 -14.02 1.80 -11.72
C LYS A 246 -14.96 1.36 -10.59
N ALA A 247 -14.74 0.18 -10.02
CA ALA A 247 -15.53 -0.28 -8.89
C ALA A 247 -15.37 0.62 -7.65
N LEU A 248 -14.15 1.09 -7.37
CA LEU A 248 -13.87 2.07 -6.32
C LEU A 248 -14.56 3.41 -6.59
N GLU A 249 -14.52 3.92 -7.83
CA GLU A 249 -15.23 5.16 -8.22
C GLU A 249 -16.74 5.02 -7.97
N ASP A 250 -17.34 3.91 -8.39
CA ASP A 250 -18.77 3.67 -8.26
C ASP A 250 -19.22 3.55 -6.79
N LEU A 251 -18.51 2.76 -5.99
CA LEU A 251 -18.86 2.49 -4.59
C LEU A 251 -18.67 3.71 -3.69
N HIS A 252 -17.69 4.55 -4.01
CA HIS A 252 -17.33 5.71 -3.21
C HIS A 252 -17.60 7.04 -3.91
N ALA A 253 -18.58 7.06 -4.82
CA ALA A 253 -18.98 8.28 -5.53
C ALA A 253 -19.40 9.42 -4.59
N ALA A 254 -19.89 9.10 -3.38
CA ALA A 254 -20.25 10.08 -2.35
C ALA A 254 -19.04 10.70 -1.62
N ASP A 255 -17.89 10.02 -1.59
CA ASP A 255 -16.65 10.52 -0.98
C ASP A 255 -15.42 10.05 -1.78
N PRO A 256 -15.21 10.60 -2.99
CA PRO A 256 -14.09 10.22 -3.84
C PRO A 256 -12.76 10.72 -3.27
N GLU A 257 -12.78 11.77 -2.44
CA GLU A 257 -11.55 12.39 -1.92
C GLU A 257 -10.68 11.43 -1.12
N ARG A 258 -11.29 10.54 -0.33
CA ARG A 258 -10.56 9.54 0.46
C ARG A 258 -9.88 8.48 -0.39
N HIS A 259 -10.36 8.26 -1.61
CA HIS A 259 -9.97 7.14 -2.45
C HIS A 259 -9.03 7.53 -3.60
N TYR A 260 -8.74 8.83 -3.80
CA TYR A 260 -7.89 9.28 -4.90
C TYR A 260 -6.51 8.64 -4.93
N ALA A 261 -5.87 8.37 -3.78
CA ALA A 261 -4.58 7.70 -3.75
C ALA A 261 -4.65 6.25 -4.26
N ALA A 262 -5.68 5.50 -3.84
CA ALA A 262 -5.93 4.15 -4.32
C ALA A 262 -6.29 4.14 -5.82
N LEU A 263 -7.20 5.02 -6.24
CA LEU A 263 -7.60 5.20 -7.64
C LEU A 263 -6.39 5.54 -8.52
N ALA A 264 -5.52 6.45 -8.08
CA ALA A 264 -4.28 6.78 -8.76
C ALA A 264 -3.38 5.55 -8.97
N GLY A 265 -3.20 4.73 -7.92
CA GLY A 265 -2.42 3.49 -7.98
C GLY A 265 -2.97 2.51 -9.02
N HIS A 266 -4.28 2.26 -9.00
CA HIS A 266 -4.93 1.37 -9.97
C HIS A 266 -4.91 1.95 -11.39
N TYR A 267 -5.21 3.23 -11.58
CA TYR A 267 -5.15 3.82 -12.93
C TYR A 267 -3.74 3.86 -13.51
N ARG A 268 -2.72 4.07 -12.68
CA ARG A 268 -1.31 3.98 -13.11
C ARG A 268 -0.94 2.56 -13.54
N ALA A 269 -1.27 1.56 -12.73
CA ALA A 269 -1.04 0.15 -13.05
C ALA A 269 -1.90 -0.36 -14.23
N GLY A 270 -3.06 0.28 -14.42
CA GLY A 270 -3.95 0.12 -15.57
C GLY A 270 -3.55 0.96 -16.80
N GLU A 271 -2.47 1.74 -16.71
CA GLU A 271 -1.96 2.69 -17.72
C GLU A 271 -3.04 3.63 -18.30
N VAL A 272 -4.01 4.03 -17.47
CA VAL A 272 -5.00 5.08 -17.79
C VAL A 272 -4.45 6.39 -17.25
N TRP A 273 -3.41 6.88 -17.93
CA TRP A 273 -2.55 7.98 -17.44
C TRP A 273 -3.30 9.29 -17.18
N GLU A 274 -4.35 9.58 -17.96
CA GLU A 274 -5.16 10.79 -17.80
C GLU A 274 -5.88 10.79 -16.45
N LYS A 275 -6.60 9.71 -16.14
CA LYS A 275 -7.26 9.53 -14.84
C LYS A 275 -6.25 9.43 -13.70
N ALA A 276 -5.14 8.72 -13.91
CA ALA A 276 -4.08 8.61 -12.91
C ALA A 276 -3.55 10.01 -12.52
N LEU A 277 -3.26 10.87 -13.50
CA LEU A 277 -2.78 12.23 -13.28
C LEU A 277 -3.80 13.05 -12.47
N VAL A 278 -5.08 12.99 -12.82
CA VAL A 278 -6.15 13.69 -12.07
C VAL A 278 -6.19 13.21 -10.62
N CYS A 279 -6.27 11.89 -10.39
CA CYS A 279 -6.32 11.33 -9.04
C CYS A 279 -5.06 11.65 -8.22
N LEU A 280 -3.85 11.59 -8.82
CA LEU A 280 -2.60 11.92 -8.14
C LEU A 280 -2.55 13.38 -7.68
N ARG A 281 -3.01 14.31 -8.53
CA ARG A 281 -3.09 15.73 -8.15
C ARG A 281 -4.06 15.96 -7.00
N GLN A 282 -5.22 15.31 -7.03
CA GLN A 282 -6.22 15.43 -5.96
C GLN A 282 -5.74 14.78 -4.65
N ALA A 283 -5.10 13.62 -4.73
CA ALA A 283 -4.49 12.96 -3.58
C ALA A 283 -3.39 13.83 -2.96
N GLY A 284 -2.52 14.42 -3.79
CA GLY A 284 -1.48 15.35 -3.34
C GLY A 284 -2.05 16.60 -2.71
N ALA A 285 -3.09 17.21 -3.30
CA ALA A 285 -3.77 18.37 -2.75
C ALA A 285 -4.46 18.06 -1.40
N ARG A 286 -5.06 16.87 -1.25
CA ARG A 286 -5.62 16.42 0.03
C ARG A 286 -4.53 16.20 1.07
N ALA A 287 -3.43 15.55 0.71
CA ALA A 287 -2.29 15.37 1.60
C ALA A 287 -1.71 16.71 2.07
N MET A 288 -1.64 17.72 1.19
CA MET A 288 -1.28 19.10 1.55
C MET A 288 -2.23 19.70 2.60
N ARG A 289 -3.55 19.55 2.45
CA ARG A 289 -4.54 20.04 3.43
C ARG A 289 -4.41 19.36 4.79
N LEU A 290 -3.91 18.13 4.83
CA LEU A 290 -3.68 17.35 6.05
C LEU A 290 -2.24 17.51 6.58
N SER A 291 -1.44 18.42 6.00
CA SER A 291 -0.02 18.62 6.32
C SER A 291 0.84 17.34 6.18
N ALA A 292 0.38 16.37 5.40
CA ALA A 292 1.09 15.14 5.05
C ALA A 292 2.05 15.41 3.87
N TYR A 293 3.02 16.30 4.08
CA TYR A 293 3.86 16.85 3.00
C TYR A 293 4.66 15.79 2.24
N ARG A 294 5.14 14.74 2.91
CA ARG A 294 5.86 13.63 2.24
C ARG A 294 4.96 12.85 1.30
N ASP A 295 3.72 12.56 1.71
CA ASP A 295 2.73 11.88 0.89
C ASP A 295 2.32 12.74 -0.31
N ALA A 296 2.19 14.06 -0.09
CA ALA A 296 1.91 15.01 -1.17
C ALA A 296 3.03 15.02 -2.22
N VAL A 297 4.30 15.07 -1.79
CA VAL A 297 5.47 14.97 -2.68
C VAL A 297 5.42 13.67 -3.48
N THR A 298 5.19 12.51 -2.84
CA THR A 298 5.08 11.22 -3.55
C THR A 298 3.98 11.24 -4.61
N CYS A 299 2.82 11.82 -4.30
CA CYS A 299 1.72 11.93 -5.26
C CYS A 299 2.07 12.82 -6.45
N PHE A 300 2.67 13.99 -6.20
CA PHE A 300 3.04 14.93 -7.27
C PHE A 300 4.20 14.41 -8.13
N GLU A 301 5.15 13.67 -7.57
CA GLU A 301 6.22 13.03 -8.34
C GLU A 301 5.67 11.95 -9.26
N GLN A 302 4.79 11.10 -8.75
CA GLN A 302 4.08 10.11 -9.57
C GLN A 302 3.23 10.78 -10.67
N ALA A 303 2.68 11.98 -10.40
CA ALA A 303 1.96 12.76 -11.42
C ALA A 303 2.93 13.23 -12.52
N LEU A 304 4.13 13.69 -12.18
CA LEU A 304 5.16 14.05 -13.17
C LEU A 304 5.68 12.85 -13.96
N GLU A 305 5.69 11.64 -13.40
CA GLU A 305 5.98 10.40 -14.14
C GLU A 305 4.89 10.04 -15.15
N ALA A 306 3.63 10.41 -14.87
CA ALA A 306 2.49 10.16 -15.76
C ALA A 306 2.46 11.13 -16.96
N VAL A 307 2.89 12.38 -16.79
CA VAL A 307 2.85 13.43 -17.82
C VAL A 307 3.51 13.00 -19.15
N PRO A 308 4.74 12.43 -19.18
CA PRO A 308 5.36 11.98 -20.43
C PRO A 308 4.63 10.86 -21.17
N ARG A 309 3.68 10.17 -20.51
CA ARG A 309 2.87 9.10 -21.10
C ARG A 309 1.62 9.62 -21.80
N LEU A 310 1.31 10.90 -21.64
CA LEU A 310 0.18 11.58 -22.27
C LEU A 310 0.58 12.21 -23.61
N PRO A 311 -0.39 12.45 -24.52
CA PRO A 311 -0.15 13.28 -25.69
C PRO A 311 0.42 14.64 -25.30
N LYS A 312 1.45 15.08 -26.04
CA LYS A 312 2.09 16.39 -25.85
C LYS A 312 1.18 17.49 -26.40
N THR A 313 0.19 17.87 -25.61
CA THR A 313 -0.69 19.02 -25.86
C THR A 313 -0.26 20.20 -24.99
N ARG A 314 -0.74 21.39 -25.34
CA ARG A 314 -0.57 22.59 -24.51
C ARG A 314 -1.06 22.35 -23.07
N GLU A 315 -2.24 21.74 -22.92
CA GLU A 315 -2.85 21.41 -21.62
C GLU A 315 -1.99 20.45 -20.77
N THR A 316 -1.39 19.44 -21.38
CA THR A 316 -0.49 18.50 -20.68
C THR A 316 0.77 19.21 -20.18
N LEU A 317 1.35 20.10 -20.99
CA LEU A 317 2.54 20.87 -20.61
C LEU A 317 2.23 21.90 -19.51
N GLU A 318 1.07 22.56 -19.61
CA GLU A 318 0.54 23.45 -18.59
C GLU A 318 0.33 22.71 -17.26
N THR A 319 -0.27 21.52 -17.29
CA THR A 319 -0.42 20.67 -16.11
C THR A 319 0.93 20.27 -15.52
N ALA A 320 1.93 19.99 -16.35
CA ALA A 320 3.27 19.66 -15.90
C ALA A 320 3.95 20.81 -15.14
N VAL A 321 3.67 22.05 -15.50
CA VAL A 321 4.11 23.24 -14.76
C VAL A 321 3.37 23.34 -13.43
N ASP A 322 2.04 23.21 -13.45
CA ASP A 322 1.21 23.34 -12.24
C ASP A 322 1.59 22.29 -11.19
N VAL A 323 1.83 21.04 -11.59
CA VAL A 323 2.29 19.98 -10.67
C VAL A 323 3.66 20.30 -10.07
N ARG A 324 4.58 20.94 -10.81
CA ARG A 324 5.88 21.39 -10.25
C ARG A 324 5.71 22.50 -9.21
N PHE A 325 4.74 23.38 -9.41
CA PHE A 325 4.41 24.40 -8.41
C PHE A 325 3.80 23.78 -7.14
N ASP A 326 2.88 22.82 -7.30
CA ASP A 326 2.30 22.08 -6.18
C ASP A 326 3.38 21.31 -5.39
N LEU A 327 4.29 20.65 -6.11
CA LEU A 327 5.40 19.90 -5.52
C LEU A 327 6.39 20.81 -4.79
N ARG A 328 6.70 21.99 -5.36
CA ARG A 328 7.47 23.03 -4.67
C ARG A 328 6.82 23.46 -3.35
N ASN A 329 5.50 23.61 -3.33
CA ASN A 329 4.76 23.96 -2.12
C ASN A 329 4.78 22.83 -1.08
N ALA A 330 4.83 21.56 -1.51
CA ALA A 330 4.96 20.41 -0.61
C ALA A 330 6.38 20.21 -0.07
N LEU A 331 7.42 20.53 -0.85
CA LEU A 331 8.83 20.39 -0.43
C LEU A 331 9.29 21.49 0.53
N LEU A 332 8.68 22.67 0.45
CA LEU A 332 9.07 23.82 1.26
C LEU A 332 9.07 23.53 2.77
N PRO A 333 7.98 23.00 3.39
CA PRO A 333 7.95 22.70 4.82
C PRO A 333 8.93 21.59 5.22
N LEU A 334 9.39 20.79 4.26
CA LEU A 334 10.39 19.73 4.47
C LEU A 334 11.84 20.26 4.37
N ALA A 335 12.03 21.55 4.08
CA ALA A 335 13.33 22.20 3.88
C ALA A 335 14.19 21.56 2.77
N GLU A 336 13.56 20.92 1.78
CA GLU A 336 14.26 20.26 0.67
C GLU A 336 14.53 21.23 -0.50
N PHE A 337 15.25 22.33 -0.21
CA PHE A 337 15.41 23.48 -1.12
C PHE A 337 16.13 23.16 -2.45
N ASP A 338 17.08 22.22 -2.46
CA ASP A 338 17.76 21.84 -3.70
C ASP A 338 16.79 21.20 -4.71
N ARG A 339 15.86 20.37 -4.22
CA ARG A 339 14.81 19.78 -5.04
C ARG A 339 13.85 20.86 -5.53
N VAL A 340 13.45 21.80 -4.67
CA VAL A 340 12.63 22.95 -5.06
C VAL A 340 13.25 23.70 -6.24
N ARG A 341 14.54 24.05 -6.15
CA ARG A 341 15.27 24.72 -7.23
C ARG A 341 15.31 23.92 -8.52
N GLY A 342 15.53 22.60 -8.44
CA GLY A 342 15.47 21.71 -9.59
C GLY A 342 14.11 21.79 -10.31
N TYR A 343 13.02 21.65 -9.56
CA TYR A 343 11.67 21.69 -10.13
C TYR A 343 11.28 23.07 -10.67
N LEU A 344 11.71 24.18 -10.05
CA LEU A 344 11.47 25.53 -10.58
C LEU A 344 12.24 25.79 -11.88
N ARG A 345 13.48 25.29 -12.00
CA ARG A 345 14.27 25.38 -13.23
C ARG A 345 13.60 24.63 -14.39
N ASP A 346 13.11 23.43 -14.13
CA ASP A 346 12.38 22.65 -15.14
C ASP A 346 11.05 23.32 -15.55
N ALA A 347 10.35 23.91 -14.58
CA ALA A 347 9.13 24.67 -14.84
C ALA A 347 9.42 25.92 -15.69
N GLU A 348 10.53 26.63 -15.47
CA GLU A 348 10.92 27.81 -16.23
C GLU A 348 11.11 27.52 -17.72
N ALA A 349 11.77 26.41 -18.05
CA ALA A 349 11.95 25.98 -19.44
C ALA A 349 10.58 25.75 -20.14
N LEU A 350 9.66 25.07 -19.45
CA LEU A 350 8.32 24.80 -19.97
C LEU A 350 7.49 26.07 -20.13
N VAL A 351 7.44 26.93 -19.10
CA VAL A 351 6.69 28.19 -19.14
C VAL A 351 7.14 29.09 -20.28
N ARG A 352 8.45 29.21 -20.52
CA ARG A 352 8.99 29.99 -21.65
C ARG A 352 8.55 29.42 -23.01
N SER A 353 8.51 28.10 -23.16
CA SER A 353 8.03 27.47 -24.40
C SER A 353 6.53 27.59 -24.63
N LEU A 354 5.74 27.75 -23.56
CA LEU A 354 4.29 27.91 -23.62
C LEU A 354 3.84 29.36 -23.92
N ASP A 355 4.74 30.32 -23.74
CA ASP A 355 4.44 31.77 -23.74
C ASP A 355 3.26 32.11 -22.81
N ASP A 356 3.19 31.46 -21.66
CA ASP A 356 2.12 31.64 -20.68
C ASP A 356 2.50 32.71 -19.66
N ARG A 357 2.01 33.94 -19.90
CA ARG A 357 2.26 35.10 -19.03
C ARG A 357 1.79 34.91 -17.60
N ARG A 358 0.70 34.15 -17.38
CA ARG A 358 0.15 33.92 -16.03
C ARG A 358 1.07 32.98 -15.25
N ARG A 359 1.49 31.86 -15.85
CA ARG A 359 2.43 30.91 -15.23
C ARG A 359 3.83 31.51 -15.07
N LEU A 360 4.26 32.41 -15.95
CA LEU A 360 5.49 33.18 -15.80
C LEU A 360 5.46 34.10 -14.57
N GLY A 361 4.31 34.72 -14.30
CA GLY A 361 4.07 35.49 -13.09
C GLY A 361 4.23 34.64 -11.83
N TRP A 362 3.53 33.52 -11.75
CA TRP A 362 3.62 32.60 -10.61
C TRP A 362 5.01 31.99 -10.43
N LEU A 363 5.68 31.61 -11.51
CA LEU A 363 7.07 31.17 -11.47
C LEU A 363 7.97 32.26 -10.85
N SER A 364 7.80 33.52 -11.27
CA SER A 364 8.59 34.65 -10.76
C SER A 364 8.35 34.90 -9.27
N VAL A 365 7.12 34.72 -8.80
CA VAL A 365 6.78 34.72 -7.36
C VAL A 365 7.53 33.62 -6.61
N TYR A 366 7.55 32.39 -7.13
CA TYR A 366 8.22 31.27 -6.47
C TYR A 366 9.74 31.35 -6.48
N VAL A 367 10.33 31.82 -7.58
CA VAL A 367 11.77 32.09 -7.69
C VAL A 367 12.16 33.23 -6.75
N SER A 368 11.36 34.30 -6.68
CA SER A 368 11.59 35.40 -5.72
C SER A 368 11.71 34.88 -4.28
N HIS A 369 10.79 34.00 -3.89
CA HIS A 369 10.83 33.40 -2.55
C HIS A 369 12.09 32.56 -2.33
N ASP A 370 12.48 31.71 -3.29
CA ASP A 370 13.69 30.89 -3.18
C ASP A 370 14.96 31.75 -3.11
N SER A 371 15.11 32.76 -3.98
CA SER A 371 16.23 33.70 -3.97
C SER A 371 16.34 34.45 -2.64
N ARG A 372 15.21 34.84 -2.03
CA ARG A 372 15.20 35.49 -0.71
C ARG A 372 15.72 34.54 0.38
N LEU A 373 15.29 33.27 0.38
CA LEU A 373 15.78 32.27 1.34
C LEU A 373 17.26 31.94 1.12
N ALA A 374 17.75 32.04 -0.12
CA ALA A 374 19.16 31.91 -0.47
C ALA A 374 20.01 33.18 -0.17
N GLY A 375 19.41 34.23 0.41
CA GLY A 375 20.10 35.49 0.74
C GLY A 375 20.29 36.45 -0.46
N SER A 376 19.76 36.11 -1.63
CA SER A 376 19.81 36.93 -2.85
C SER A 376 18.64 37.90 -2.92
N SER A 377 18.51 38.78 -1.92
CA SER A 377 17.34 39.65 -1.73
C SER A 377 17.11 40.66 -2.86
N THR A 378 18.15 41.08 -3.57
CA THR A 378 18.03 41.96 -4.75
C THR A 378 17.33 41.24 -5.91
N GLU A 379 17.77 40.03 -6.24
CA GLU A 379 17.11 39.20 -7.27
C GLU A 379 15.66 38.90 -6.86
N ALA A 380 15.44 38.62 -5.58
CA ALA A 380 14.09 38.39 -5.06
C ALA A 380 13.17 39.60 -5.32
N ALA A 381 13.64 40.83 -5.07
CA ALA A 381 12.88 42.04 -5.32
C ALA A 381 12.60 42.26 -6.82
N GLU A 382 13.59 42.02 -7.69
CA GLU A 382 13.42 42.13 -9.15
C GLU A 382 12.38 41.13 -9.68
N ARG A 383 12.46 39.86 -9.25
CA ARG A 383 11.52 38.81 -9.62
C ARG A 383 10.10 39.11 -9.12
N ALA A 384 9.97 39.62 -7.89
CA ALA A 384 8.66 40.01 -7.34
C ALA A 384 8.06 41.21 -8.09
N ALA A 385 8.86 42.23 -8.44
CA ALA A 385 8.39 43.37 -9.22
C ALA A 385 7.95 42.99 -10.64
N ALA A 386 8.66 42.05 -11.29
CA ALA A 386 8.26 41.49 -12.58
C ALA A 386 6.93 40.71 -12.47
N ALA A 387 6.77 39.91 -11.42
CA ALA A 387 5.51 39.21 -11.15
C ALA A 387 4.34 40.17 -10.90
N GLN A 388 4.57 41.27 -10.18
CA GLN A 388 3.56 42.30 -9.91
C GLN A 388 3.10 42.96 -11.21
N THR A 389 4.05 43.36 -12.06
CA THR A 389 3.76 43.93 -13.38
C THR A 389 2.91 42.98 -14.25
N LEU A 390 3.19 41.68 -14.19
CA LEU A 390 2.39 40.67 -14.88
C LEU A 390 0.99 40.52 -14.25
N GLY A 391 0.88 40.50 -12.93
CA GLY A 391 -0.39 40.46 -12.21
C GLY A 391 -1.30 41.65 -12.56
N ASP A 392 -0.75 42.86 -12.57
CA ASP A 392 -1.46 44.08 -12.95
C ASP A 392 -1.93 44.05 -14.41
N ALA A 393 -1.04 43.68 -15.34
CA ALA A 393 -1.38 43.61 -16.76
C ALA A 393 -2.44 42.54 -17.08
N LEU A 394 -2.50 41.46 -16.29
CA LEU A 394 -3.48 40.37 -16.46
C LEU A 394 -4.77 40.59 -15.66
N GLY A 395 -4.80 41.57 -14.75
CA GLY A 395 -5.90 41.72 -13.79
C GLY A 395 -6.05 40.55 -12.82
N ASP A 396 -4.99 39.76 -12.59
CA ASP A 396 -4.99 38.62 -11.67
C ASP A 396 -4.66 39.11 -10.24
N SER A 397 -5.69 39.33 -9.45
CA SER A 397 -5.57 39.84 -8.08
C SER A 397 -4.77 38.90 -7.17
N SER A 398 -4.88 37.59 -7.37
CA SER A 398 -4.17 36.57 -6.59
C SER A 398 -2.67 36.63 -6.87
N LEU A 399 -2.29 36.69 -8.14
CA LEU A 399 -0.89 36.84 -8.54
C LEU A 399 -0.31 38.17 -8.03
N ARG A 400 -1.08 39.27 -8.14
CA ARG A 400 -0.66 40.59 -7.64
C ARG A 400 -0.39 40.58 -6.14
N ILE A 401 -1.31 40.04 -5.33
CA ILE A 401 -1.14 39.95 -3.87
C ILE A 401 0.08 39.10 -3.51
N ALA A 402 0.27 37.96 -4.17
CA ALA A 402 1.43 37.10 -3.94
C ALA A 402 2.76 37.79 -4.30
N ALA A 403 2.79 38.52 -5.42
CA ALA A 403 3.94 39.29 -5.85
C ALA A 403 4.25 40.46 -4.92
N GLU A 404 3.24 41.21 -4.49
CA GLU A 404 3.38 42.29 -3.51
C GLU A 404 3.94 41.75 -2.19
N PHE A 405 3.42 40.62 -1.71
CA PHE A 405 3.92 40.00 -0.50
C PHE A 405 5.41 39.65 -0.61
N GLN A 406 5.84 39.02 -1.71
CA GLN A 406 7.25 38.71 -1.92
C GLN A 406 8.13 39.96 -2.07
N LEU A 407 7.61 41.02 -2.70
CA LEU A 407 8.31 42.30 -2.81
C LEU A 407 8.50 42.95 -1.43
N GLY A 408 7.48 42.93 -0.57
CA GLY A 408 7.55 43.39 0.81
C GLY A 408 8.58 42.61 1.63
N ALA A 409 8.55 41.28 1.53
CA ALA A 409 9.49 40.42 2.23
C ALA A 409 10.94 40.62 1.75
N ALA A 410 11.16 40.79 0.43
CA ALA A 410 12.48 41.08 -0.12
C ALA A 410 13.02 42.45 0.35
N ARG A 411 12.15 43.49 0.41
CA ARG A 411 12.51 44.82 0.93
C ARG A 411 12.89 44.79 2.40
N PHE A 412 12.13 44.03 3.21
CA PHE A 412 12.49 43.81 4.60
C PHE A 412 13.89 43.18 4.72
N SER A 413 14.18 42.14 3.94
CA SER A 413 15.51 41.51 3.91
C SER A 413 16.64 42.41 3.38
N LEU A 414 16.32 43.49 2.65
CA LEU A 414 17.27 44.52 2.22
C LEU A 414 17.43 45.67 3.23
N GLY A 415 16.69 45.65 4.35
CA GLY A 415 16.69 46.71 5.36
C GLY A 415 15.80 47.91 5.01
N ASP A 416 15.03 47.87 3.93
CA ASP A 416 14.09 48.93 3.54
C ASP A 416 12.73 48.74 4.26
N HIS A 417 12.78 48.77 5.61
CA HIS A 417 11.63 48.45 6.47
C HIS A 417 10.45 49.40 6.24
N ARG A 418 10.69 50.68 5.96
CA ARG A 418 9.63 51.66 5.66
C ARG A 418 8.82 51.25 4.43
N ARG A 419 9.48 50.91 3.33
CA ARG A 419 8.78 50.46 2.12
C ARG A 419 8.17 49.07 2.28
N ALA A 420 8.68 48.23 3.17
CA ALA A 420 8.07 46.96 3.53
C ALA A 420 6.74 47.19 4.27
N VAL A 421 6.71 48.10 5.25
CA VAL A 421 5.48 48.52 5.96
C VAL A 421 4.41 49.00 4.99
N ASP A 422 4.75 49.88 4.03
CA ASP A 422 3.79 50.39 3.04
C ASP A 422 3.14 49.27 2.21
N VAL A 423 3.94 48.27 1.84
CA VAL A 423 3.46 47.09 1.09
C VAL A 423 2.54 46.25 1.94
N PHE A 424 2.96 45.86 3.15
CA PHE A 424 2.14 45.00 4.01
C PHE A 424 0.87 45.68 4.51
N ARG A 425 0.88 47.01 4.74
CA ARG A 425 -0.34 47.80 5.01
C ARG A 425 -1.31 47.77 3.83
N ARG A 426 -0.83 47.90 2.59
CA ARG A 426 -1.70 47.77 1.40
C ARG A 426 -2.32 46.39 1.30
N ILE A 427 -1.53 45.33 1.48
CA ILE A 427 -2.03 43.95 1.47
C ILE A 427 -3.08 43.77 2.57
N ALA A 428 -2.80 44.19 3.80
CA ALA A 428 -3.75 44.08 4.91
C ALA A 428 -5.08 44.81 4.66
N ARG A 429 -5.05 45.93 3.91
CA ARG A 429 -6.26 46.69 3.51
C ARG A 429 -7.00 46.10 2.31
N SER A 430 -6.32 45.36 1.45
CA SER A 430 -6.91 44.78 0.23
C SER A 430 -7.49 43.38 0.43
N LEU A 431 -7.27 42.78 1.59
CA LEU A 431 -7.80 41.47 1.96
C LEU A 431 -9.21 41.58 2.55
N ASP A 432 -10.23 41.41 1.70
CA ASP A 432 -11.62 41.22 2.11
C ASP A 432 -11.84 39.86 2.82
N ASP A 433 -13.00 39.67 3.47
CA ASP A 433 -13.35 38.47 4.24
C ASP A 433 -13.18 37.14 3.47
N ASP A 434 -13.36 37.13 2.15
CA ASP A 434 -13.21 35.93 1.31
C ASP A 434 -11.73 35.61 0.99
N LEU A 435 -10.85 36.61 0.88
CA LEU A 435 -9.41 36.42 0.67
C LEU A 435 -8.67 36.09 1.97
N ASN A 436 -9.25 36.43 3.12
CA ASN A 436 -8.70 36.12 4.45
C ASN A 436 -8.60 34.61 4.74
N ARG A 437 -9.38 33.77 4.04
CA ARG A 437 -9.48 32.32 4.29
C ARG A 437 -9.00 31.46 3.12
N ARG A 438 -8.35 32.04 2.11
CA ARG A 438 -7.85 31.32 0.94
C ARG A 438 -6.34 31.31 0.88
N HIS A 439 -5.78 30.19 0.46
CA HIS A 439 -4.38 30.08 0.07
C HIS A 439 -4.18 30.73 -1.30
N VAL A 440 -3.15 31.58 -1.42
CA VAL A 440 -2.84 32.30 -2.66
C VAL A 440 -1.42 31.94 -3.09
N GLY A 441 -1.28 30.83 -3.80
CA GLY A 441 0.00 30.29 -4.26
C GLY A 441 0.98 29.83 -3.16
N TYR A 442 0.68 30.10 -1.89
CA TYR A 442 1.48 29.73 -0.73
C TYR A 442 0.68 28.83 0.23
N PRO A 443 1.37 27.97 1.01
CA PRO A 443 0.74 27.15 2.05
C PRO A 443 0.14 27.95 3.20
N GLU A 444 0.48 29.24 3.33
CA GLU A 444 0.06 30.10 4.43
C GLU A 444 -1.05 31.06 4.00
N PHE A 445 -1.83 31.57 4.96
CA PHE A 445 -2.87 32.57 4.68
C PHE A 445 -2.24 33.96 4.50
N PRO A 446 -2.40 34.63 3.34
CA PRO A 446 -1.82 35.95 3.10
C PRO A 446 -2.17 36.98 4.19
N ALA A 447 -3.37 36.88 4.75
CA ALA A 447 -3.86 37.71 5.84
C ALA A 447 -3.10 37.59 7.15
N VAL A 448 -2.68 36.38 7.51
CA VAL A 448 -1.92 36.12 8.73
C VAL A 448 -0.48 36.56 8.52
N VAL A 449 0.10 36.14 7.39
CA VAL A 449 1.52 36.35 7.12
C VAL A 449 1.81 37.83 6.86
N ALA A 450 0.99 38.54 6.07
CA ALA A 450 1.21 39.97 5.84
C ALA A 450 1.16 40.80 7.14
N ARG A 451 0.28 40.43 8.10
CA ARG A 451 0.22 41.11 9.41
C ARG A 451 1.44 40.77 10.28
N ALA A 452 1.90 39.52 10.29
CA ALA A 452 3.11 39.13 10.99
C ALA A 452 4.34 39.89 10.49
N TRP A 453 4.50 39.98 9.16
CA TRP A 453 5.59 40.74 8.55
C TRP A 453 5.45 42.25 8.73
N LEU A 454 4.22 42.79 8.76
CA LEU A 454 3.96 44.18 9.09
C LEU A 454 4.44 44.49 10.51
N ALA A 455 4.04 43.69 11.51
CA ALA A 455 4.45 43.86 12.89
C ALA A 455 5.98 43.77 13.04
N GLN A 456 6.62 42.80 12.37
CA GLN A 456 8.08 42.69 12.36
C GLN A 456 8.74 43.92 11.71
N SER A 457 8.19 44.43 10.61
CA SER A 457 8.73 45.62 9.92
C SER A 457 8.59 46.90 10.77
N LEU A 458 7.49 47.05 11.51
CA LEU A 458 7.27 48.16 12.44
C LEU A 458 8.20 48.08 13.65
N ALA A 459 8.45 46.87 14.17
CA ALA A 459 9.39 46.64 15.27
C ALA A 459 10.82 47.07 14.90
N GLU A 460 11.30 46.77 13.69
CA GLU A 460 12.62 47.23 13.20
C GLU A 460 12.71 48.76 13.07
N LEU A 461 11.57 49.45 12.95
CA LEU A 461 11.48 50.92 12.94
C LEU A 461 11.27 51.53 14.34
N GLY A 462 11.09 50.71 15.38
CA GLY A 462 10.77 51.14 16.74
C GLY A 462 9.31 51.57 16.94
N GLU A 463 8.42 51.27 15.98
CA GLU A 463 6.99 51.64 15.99
C GLU A 463 6.14 50.52 16.65
N PHE A 464 6.46 50.14 17.89
CA PHE A 464 5.86 48.97 18.56
C PHE A 464 4.36 49.09 18.80
N ASP A 465 3.85 50.30 19.09
CA ASP A 465 2.45 50.53 19.40
C ASP A 465 1.51 50.25 18.22
N GLU A 466 2.01 50.35 16.98
CA GLU A 466 1.26 50.01 15.76
C GLU A 466 1.38 48.52 15.37
N GLY A 467 2.30 47.79 16.00
CA GLY A 467 2.59 46.38 15.70
C GLY A 467 1.86 45.36 16.60
N ILE A 468 1.25 45.81 17.71
CA ILE A 468 0.42 45.02 18.65
C ILE A 468 -1.03 45.09 18.19
#